data_AF-A0AAJ4JND3-F1
#
_entry.id   AF-A0AAJ4JND3-F1
#
_cell.length_a   1.000
_cell.length_b   1.000
_cell.length_c   1.000
_cell.angle_alpha   90.00
_cell.angle_beta   90.00
_cell.angle_gamma   90.00
#
_symmetry.space_group_name_H-M   'P 1'
#
loop_
_entity.id
_entity.type
_entity.pdbx_description
1 polymer ?
#
loop_
_entity_poly.entity_id
_entity_poly.type
_entity_poly.pdbx_seq_one_letter_code
_entity_poly.pdbx_strand_id
1 'polypeptide(L)' 'MNVISLEAKRRQKRAEEILNIPVYKGIWKDENGELTGNIIDYVDMPKHLIKKGE' A
#
# COMPACT_ATOMS: atom_id res chain seq x y z
N MET A 1 -22.29 -17.45 -16.89
CA MET A 1 -20.95 -17.07 -17.37
C MET A 1 -20.78 -15.59 -17.09
N ASN A 2 -20.04 -15.20 -16.03
CA ASN A 2 -19.88 -13.78 -15.67
C ASN A 2 -18.93 -13.12 -16.67
N VAL A 3 -19.50 -12.40 -17.64
CA VAL A 3 -18.74 -11.64 -18.63
C VAL A 3 -18.20 -10.39 -17.93
N ILE A 4 -17.00 -10.49 -17.37
CA ILE A 4 -16.30 -9.34 -16.80
C ILE A 4 -15.86 -8.47 -17.98
N SER A 5 -16.37 -7.24 -18.05
CA SER A 5 -16.04 -6.32 -19.14
C SER A 5 -14.54 -6.03 -19.18
N LEU A 6 -14.02 -5.74 -20.38
CA LEU A 6 -12.64 -5.29 -20.57
C LEU A 6 -12.31 -4.06 -19.73
N GLU A 7 -13.28 -3.18 -19.46
CA GLU A 7 -13.12 -2.03 -18.57
C GLU A 7 -12.92 -2.44 -17.11
N ALA A 8 -13.67 -3.44 -16.62
CA ALA A 8 -13.51 -3.94 -15.26
C ALA A 8 -12.12 -4.56 -15.07
N LYS A 9 -11.61 -5.32 -16.05
CA LYS A 9 -10.24 -5.85 -16.03
C LYS A 9 -9.18 -4.74 -16.03
N ARG A 10 -9.38 -3.68 -16.82
CA ARG A 10 -8.46 -2.53 -16.85
C ARG A 10 -8.44 -1.77 -15.52
N ARG A 11 -9.59 -1.61 -14.87
CA ARG A 11 -9.69 -0.99 -13.53
C ARG A 11 -9.03 -1.82 -12.45
N GLN A 12 -9.24 -3.15 -12.45
CA GLN A 12 -8.56 -4.06 -11.53
C GLN A 12 -7.04 -4.02 -11.71
N LYS A 13 -6.55 -4.05 -12.95
CA LYS A 13 -5.12 -3.97 -13.23
C LYS A 13 -4.49 -2.66 -12.74
N ARG A 14 -5.17 -1.52 -12.91
CA ARG A 14 -4.72 -0.23 -12.36
C ARG A 14 -4.71 -0.22 -10.84
N ALA A 15 -5.71 -0.83 -10.20
CA ALA A 15 -5.76 -0.96 -8.75
C ALA A 15 -4.65 -1.89 -8.20
N GLU A 16 -4.30 -2.96 -8.93
CA GLU A 16 -3.17 -3.84 -8.57
C GLU A 16 -1.80 -3.16 -8.71
N GLU A 17 -1.71 -2.14 -9.54
CA GLU A 17 -0.50 -1.36 -9.77
C GLU A 17 -0.29 -0.24 -8.73
N ILE A 18 -1.32 0.10 -7.94
CA ILE A 18 -1.27 1.13 -6.90
C ILE A 18 -1.26 0.44 -5.53
N LEU A 19 -0.32 0.82 -4.68
CA LEU A 19 -0.21 0.36 -3.30
C LEU A 19 -0.55 1.52 -2.36
N ASN A 20 -1.38 1.24 -1.37
CA ASN A 20 -1.70 2.20 -0.32
C ASN A 20 -0.71 1.99 0.81
N ILE A 21 0.27 2.90 0.92
CA ILE A 21 1.31 2.83 1.94
C ILE A 21 0.85 3.61 3.18
N PRO A 22 0.80 3.01 4.37
CA PRO A 22 0.50 3.73 5.60
C PRO A 22 1.61 4.74 5.93
N VAL A 23 1.21 5.97 6.28
CA VAL A 23 2.09 7.02 6.79
C VAL A 23 1.96 7.07 8.30
N TYR A 24 3.09 6.88 8.98
CA TYR A 24 3.18 6.91 10.43
C TYR A 24 3.62 8.28 10.93
N LYS A 25 2.99 8.76 12.00
CA LYS A 25 3.41 9.96 12.75
C LYS A 25 3.94 9.56 14.12
N GLY A 26 5.13 10.06 14.43
CA GLY A 26 5.82 9.75 15.68
C GLY A 26 6.14 8.26 15.74
N ILE A 27 7.26 7.86 15.15
CA ILE A 27 7.74 6.48 15.26
C ILE A 27 8.61 6.41 16.50
N TRP A 28 8.31 5.47 17.41
CA TRP A 28 9.12 5.19 18.60
C TRP A 28 9.39 3.68 18.69
N LYS A 29 10.35 3.30 19.53
CA LYS A 29 10.58 1.89 19.86
C LYS A 29 9.76 1.55 21.11
N ASP A 30 9.02 0.45 21.06
CA ASP A 30 8.33 -0.09 22.22
C ASP A 30 9.32 -0.77 23.18
N GLU A 31 8.79 -1.31 24.28
CA GLU A 31 9.57 -2.02 25.30
C GLU A 31 10.22 -3.32 24.78
N ASN A 32 9.72 -3.86 23.66
CA ASN A 32 10.27 -5.04 22.99
C ASN A 32 11.32 -4.67 21.92
N GLY A 33 11.54 -3.38 21.67
CA GLY A 33 12.45 -2.88 20.64
C GLY A 33 11.83 -2.81 19.23
N GLU A 34 10.53 -3.05 19.11
CA GLU A 34 9.77 -2.96 17.85
C GLU A 34 9.39 -1.50 17.55
N LEU A 35 9.44 -1.13 16.26
CA LEU A 35 9.05 0.21 15.81
C LEU A 35 7.53 0.32 15.79
N THR A 36 7.00 1.12 16.71
CA THR A 36 5.56 1.43 16.80
C THR A 36 5.34 2.90 16.43
N GLY A 37 4.20 3.19 15.81
CA GLY A 37 3.83 4.55 15.46
C GLY A 37 2.34 4.64 15.16
N ASN A 38 1.78 5.85 15.20
CA ASN A 38 0.37 6.06 14.86
C ASN A 38 0.23 6.27 13.36
N ILE A 39 -0.60 5.45 12.71
CA ILE A 39 -0.97 5.68 11.30
C ILE A 39 -1.88 6.90 11.25
N ILE A 40 -1.49 7.90 10.46
CA ILE A 40 -2.24 9.15 10.30
C ILE A 40 -2.84 9.31 8.91
N ASP A 41 -2.30 8.62 7.92
CA ASP A 41 -2.72 8.74 6.53
C ASP A 41 -2.28 7.52 5.71
N TYR A 42 -2.76 7.44 4.48
CA TYR A 42 -2.32 6.46 3.48
C TYR A 42 -2.00 7.19 2.18
N VAL A 43 -0.83 6.89 1.61
CA VAL A 43 -0.41 7.46 0.33
C VAL A 43 -0.48 6.39 -0.74
N ASP A 44 -1.18 6.71 -1.83
CA ASP A 44 -1.25 5.89 -3.01
C ASP A 44 0.05 6.02 -3.80
N MET A 45 0.83 4.94 -3.86
CA MET A 45 2.08 4.89 -4.61
C MET A 45 2.07 3.79 -5.67
N PRO A 46 2.64 4.04 -6.85
CA PRO A 46 2.83 3.01 -7.84
C PRO A 46 3.78 1.91 -7.33
N LYS A 47 3.34 0.65 -7.47
CA LYS A 47 4.08 -0.54 -7.02
C LYS A 47 5.49 -0.66 -7.61
N HIS A 48 5.69 -0.16 -8.84
CA HIS A 48 6.98 -0.20 -9.52
C HIS A 48 8.05 0.73 -8.90
N LEU A 49 7.65 1.72 -8.09
CA LEU A 49 8.58 2.62 -7.39
C LEU A 49 9.06 2.05 -6.05
N ILE A 50 8.32 1.11 -5.47
CA ILE A 50 8.68 0.49 -4.19
C ILE A 50 9.57 -0.72 -4.48
N LYS A 51 10.87 -0.57 -4.22
CA LYS A 51 11.78 -1.72 -4.18
C LYS A 51 11.65 -2.39 -2.81
N LYS A 52 11.42 -3.70 -2.81
CA LYS A 52 11.49 -4.49 -1.59
C LYS A 52 12.92 -4.37 -1.05
N GLY A 53 13.09 -3.88 0.17
CA GLY A 53 14.39 -3.92 0.84
C GLY A 53 14.79 -5.40 1.02
N GLU A 54 16.01 -5.75 0.60
CA GLU A 54 16.64 -7.04 0.90
C GLU A 54 16.98 -7.17 2.38
#